data_AF-A0A6C0QXM6-F1
#
_entry.id   AF-A0A6C0QXM6-F1
#
_cell.length_a   1.000
_cell.length_b   1.000
_cell.length_c   1.000
_cell.angle_alpha   90.00
_cell.angle_beta   90.00
_cell.angle_gamma   90.00
#
_symmetry.space_group_name_H-M   'P 1'
#
loop_
_entity.id
_entity.type
_entity.pdbx_description
1 polymer ?
#
loop_
_entity_poly.entity_id
_entity_poly.type
_entity_poly.pdbx_seq_one_letter_code
_entity_poly.pdbx_strand_id
1 'polypeptide(L)'
;MLSFGIAHVCYLASFAGIAGTKGIAIMNTDLIAGAVLLVVTQTWIWRTILRVPTHPRAVVNGAFAYGLLVGSTAVAAAGLWQATAGHWWLPLAGGLLFVLSDFFIGWSDIGGRRMNNPHLWIWVTYGLAQACIVYSPLIHDL
;
A
#
# COMPACT_ATOMS: atom_id res chain seq x y z
N MET A 1 3.68 -6.49 12.07
CA MET A 1 4.15 -6.80 10.69
C MET A 1 3.43 -8.02 10.13
N LEU A 2 3.49 -9.21 10.75
CA LEU A 2 2.95 -10.44 10.15
C LEU A 2 1.42 -10.40 9.88
N SER A 3 0.60 -10.04 10.86
CA SER A 3 -0.87 -9.95 10.67
C SER A 3 -1.28 -8.91 9.64
N PHE A 4 -0.58 -7.77 9.59
CA PHE A 4 -0.81 -6.73 8.57
C PHE A 4 -0.39 -7.22 7.18
N GLY A 5 0.75 -7.92 7.07
CA GLY A 5 1.19 -8.53 5.82
C GLY A 5 0.17 -9.53 5.29
N ILE A 6 -0.40 -10.37 6.16
CA ILE A 6 -1.48 -11.29 5.79
C ILE A 6 -2.69 -10.51 5.25
N ALA A 7 -3.08 -9.40 5.89
CA ALA A 7 -4.18 -8.57 5.41
C ALA A 7 -3.92 -8.02 4.00
N HIS A 8 -2.70 -7.54 3.71
CA HIS A 8 -2.34 -7.09 2.36
C HIS A 8 -2.42 -8.21 1.31
N VAL A 9 -1.98 -9.42 1.66
CA VAL A 9 -2.15 -10.59 0.78
C VAL A 9 -3.64 -10.88 0.53
N CYS A 10 -4.48 -10.80 1.56
CA CYS A 10 -5.93 -10.95 1.41
C CYS A 10 -6.54 -9.86 0.51
N TYR A 11 -6.11 -8.60 0.64
CA TYR A 11 -6.57 -7.51 -0.23
C TYR A 11 -6.18 -7.74 -1.70
N LEU A 12 -4.93 -8.13 -1.95
CA LEU A 12 -4.46 -8.48 -3.30
C LEU A 12 -5.28 -9.63 -3.91
N ALA A 13 -5.53 -10.68 -3.14
CA ALA A 13 -6.37 -11.81 -3.57
C ALA A 13 -7.80 -11.36 -3.85
N SER A 14 -8.36 -10.47 -3.02
CA SER A 14 -9.70 -9.91 -3.23
C SER A 14 -9.80 -9.08 -4.50
N PHE A 15 -8.83 -8.21 -4.79
CA PHE A 15 -8.82 -7.41 -6.03
C PHE A 15 -8.73 -8.28 -7.28
N ALA A 16 -7.89 -9.31 -7.25
CA ALA A 16 -7.83 -10.31 -8.31
C ALA A 16 -9.16 -11.09 -8.45
N GLY A 17 -9.79 -11.44 -7.32
CA GLY A 17 -11.10 -12.09 -7.30
C GLY A 17 -12.20 -11.23 -7.92
N ILE A 18 -12.26 -9.94 -7.58
CA ILE A 18 -13.22 -8.98 -8.15
C ILE A 18 -13.02 -8.90 -9.67
N ALA A 19 -11.78 -8.72 -10.13
CA ALA A 19 -11.47 -8.70 -11.56
C ALA A 19 -11.92 -10.01 -12.26
N GLY A 20 -11.65 -11.16 -11.64
CA GLY A 20 -12.08 -12.47 -12.14
C GLY A 20 -13.61 -12.60 -12.25
N THR A 21 -14.36 -12.17 -11.23
CA THR A 21 -15.84 -12.23 -11.24
C THR A 21 -16.46 -11.33 -12.31
N LYS A 22 -15.82 -10.21 -12.65
CA LYS A 22 -16.26 -9.29 -13.71
C LYS A 22 -15.73 -9.67 -15.10
N GLY A 23 -14.93 -10.73 -15.21
CA GLY A 23 -14.33 -11.17 -16.48
C GLY A 23 -13.33 -10.17 -17.07
N ILE A 24 -12.71 -9.33 -16.24
CA ILE A 24 -11.77 -8.28 -16.67
C ILE A 24 -10.33 -8.63 -16.31
N ALA A 25 -9.39 -8.19 -17.16
CA ALA A 25 -7.97 -8.35 -16.89
C ALA A 25 -7.44 -7.21 -16.00
N ILE A 26 -6.91 -7.56 -14.83
CA ILE A 26 -6.26 -6.59 -13.93
C ILE A 26 -4.90 -6.11 -14.46
N MET A 27 -4.27 -6.92 -15.34
CA MET A 27 -2.99 -6.59 -15.96
C MET A 27 -3.20 -5.52 -17.04
N ASN A 28 -2.93 -4.27 -16.68
CA ASN A 28 -3.07 -3.11 -17.57
C ASN A 28 -1.91 -2.11 -17.39
N THR A 29 -1.96 -1.03 -18.15
CA THR A 29 -0.93 0.03 -18.16
C THR A 29 -0.70 0.63 -16.79
N ASP A 30 -1.75 0.82 -16.01
CA ASP A 30 -1.67 1.51 -14.71
C ASP A 30 -1.08 0.59 -13.65
N LEU A 31 -1.38 -0.71 -13.70
CA LEU A 31 -0.70 -1.71 -12.88
C LEU A 31 0.80 -1.74 -13.20
N ILE A 32 1.17 -1.77 -14.48
CA ILE A 32 2.58 -1.82 -14.89
C ILE A 32 3.31 -0.53 -14.49
N ALA A 33 2.74 0.63 -14.83
CA ALA A 33 3.31 1.94 -14.49
C ALA A 33 3.42 2.11 -12.97
N GLY A 34 2.38 1.70 -12.23
CA GLY A 34 2.36 1.70 -10.77
C GLY A 34 3.43 0.77 -10.18
N ALA A 35 3.63 -0.42 -10.74
CA ALA A 35 4.66 -1.36 -10.28
C ALA A 35 6.07 -0.79 -10.50
N VAL A 36 6.33 -0.18 -11.66
CA VAL A 36 7.60 0.50 -11.94
C VAL A 36 7.81 1.65 -10.96
N LEU A 37 6.80 2.51 -10.78
CA LEU A 37 6.86 3.64 -9.85
C LEU A 37 7.11 3.17 -8.42
N LEU A 38 6.43 2.11 -7.98
CA LEU A 38 6.60 1.51 -6.66
C LEU A 38 8.05 1.05 -6.46
N VAL A 39 8.59 0.24 -7.38
CA VAL A 39 9.95 -0.30 -7.24
C VAL A 39 10.97 0.85 -7.20
N VAL A 40 10.82 1.85 -8.07
CA VAL A 40 11.71 3.01 -8.12
C VAL A 40 11.64 3.81 -6.83
N THR A 41 10.44 4.21 -6.40
CA THR A 41 10.25 5.04 -5.21
C THR A 41 10.64 4.31 -3.93
N GLN A 42 10.26 3.04 -3.77
CA GLN A 42 10.60 2.23 -2.62
C GLN A 42 12.11 2.00 -2.52
N THR A 43 12.79 1.74 -3.64
CA THR A 43 14.26 1.62 -3.67
C THR A 43 14.94 2.93 -3.31
N TRP A 44 14.43 4.05 -3.81
CA TRP A 44 14.95 5.38 -3.49
C TRP A 44 14.77 5.71 -2.00
N ILE A 45 13.58 5.50 -1.44
CA ILE A 45 13.28 5.69 -0.01
C ILE A 45 14.20 4.80 0.83
N TRP A 46 14.34 3.53 0.49
CA TRP A 46 15.18 2.62 1.27
C TRP A 46 16.66 3.06 1.31
N ARG A 47 17.19 3.54 0.18
CA ARG A 47 18.58 4.00 0.09
C ARG A 47 18.84 5.34 0.81
N THR A 48 17.84 6.22 0.86
CA THR A 48 18.00 7.62 1.31
C THR A 48 17.40 7.91 2.68
N ILE A 49 16.32 7.22 3.04
CA ILE A 49 15.53 7.45 4.25
C ILE A 49 15.83 6.40 5.31
N LEU A 50 15.80 5.12 4.92
CA LEU A 50 15.87 4.01 5.88
C LEU A 50 17.29 3.55 6.20
N ARG A 51 18.31 4.09 5.51
CA ARG A 51 19.71 3.74 5.73
C ARG A 51 20.30 4.47 6.94
N VAL A 52 19.83 4.08 8.13
CA VAL A 52 20.28 4.66 9.41
C VAL A 52 21.18 3.66 10.15
N PRO A 53 22.36 4.07 10.68
CA PRO A 53 23.27 3.16 11.38
C PRO A 53 22.72 2.52 12.66
N THR A 54 21.65 3.09 13.23
CA THR A 54 21.10 2.72 14.54
C THR A 54 20.21 1.49 14.53
N HIS A 55 19.68 1.08 13.36
CA HIS A 55 18.82 -0.09 13.25
C HIS A 55 19.57 -1.29 12.65
N PRO A 56 19.29 -2.53 13.11
CA PRO A 56 19.82 -3.73 12.48
C PRO A 56 19.43 -3.80 11.01
N ARG A 57 20.36 -4.20 10.12
CA ARG A 57 20.09 -4.32 8.68
C ARG A 57 18.90 -5.22 8.36
N ALA A 58 18.64 -6.25 9.18
CA ALA A 58 17.49 -7.13 9.05
C ALA A 58 16.16 -6.37 9.17
N VAL A 59 16.06 -5.40 10.09
CA VAL A 59 14.87 -4.57 10.28
C VAL A 59 14.66 -3.66 9.07
N VAL A 60 15.73 -3.00 8.61
CA VAL A 60 15.70 -2.10 7.45
C VAL A 60 15.32 -2.83 6.16
N ASN A 61 15.86 -4.04 5.96
CA ASN A 61 15.52 -4.88 4.80
C ASN A 61 14.10 -5.46 4.91
N GLY A 62 13.66 -5.82 6.13
CA GLY A 62 12.29 -6.25 6.38
C GLY A 62 11.28 -5.16 6.06
N ALA A 63 11.56 -3.91 6.45
CA ALA A 63 10.74 -2.76 6.11
C ALA A 63 10.70 -2.49 4.60
N PHE A 64 11.80 -2.71 3.88
CA PHE A 64 11.82 -2.62 2.43
C PHE A 64 10.86 -3.65 1.79
N ALA A 65 11.01 -4.92 2.14
CA ALA A 65 10.18 -6.00 1.62
C ALA A 65 8.70 -5.82 1.98
N TYR A 66 8.42 -5.40 3.20
CA TYR A 66 7.06 -5.10 3.65
C TYR A 66 6.46 -3.89 2.92
N GLY A 67 7.23 -2.82 2.72
CA GLY A 67 6.77 -1.67 1.94
C GLY A 67 6.49 -2.01 0.48
N LEU A 68 7.21 -2.96 -0.13
CA LEU A 68 6.86 -3.49 -1.46
C LEU A 68 5.51 -4.21 -1.44
N LEU A 69 5.22 -5.01 -0.41
CA LEU A 69 3.93 -5.69 -0.27
C LEU A 69 2.77 -4.68 -0.11
N VAL A 70 2.96 -3.69 0.77
CA VAL A 70 1.97 -2.63 1.02
C VAL A 70 1.75 -1.80 -0.24
N GLY A 71 2.82 -1.36 -0.89
CA GLY A 71 2.73 -0.63 -2.15
C GLY A 71 2.11 -1.45 -3.28
N SER A 72 2.31 -2.77 -3.32
CA SER A 72 1.64 -3.65 -4.29
C SER A 72 0.12 -3.61 -4.11
N THR A 73 -0.38 -3.37 -2.89
CA THR A 73 -1.83 -3.18 -2.65
C THR A 73 -2.34 -1.95 -3.38
N ALA A 74 -1.63 -0.82 -3.30
CA ALA A 74 -2.00 0.41 -4.02
C ALA A 74 -1.90 0.22 -5.54
N VAL A 75 -0.86 -0.45 -6.02
CA VAL A 75 -0.67 -0.74 -7.45
C VAL A 75 -1.76 -1.66 -8.01
N ALA A 76 -2.10 -2.74 -7.29
CA ALA A 76 -3.18 -3.63 -7.70
C ALA A 76 -4.54 -2.92 -7.67
N ALA A 77 -4.77 -2.06 -6.69
CA ALA A 77 -5.98 -1.23 -6.63
C ALA A 77 -6.06 -0.23 -7.79
N ALA A 78 -4.94 0.36 -8.21
CA ALA A 78 -4.88 1.20 -9.42
C ALA A 78 -5.22 0.38 -10.68
N GLY A 79 -4.68 -0.83 -10.79
CA GLY A 79 -5.02 -1.77 -11.86
C GLY A 79 -6.52 -2.09 -11.88
N LEU A 80 -7.12 -2.38 -10.73
CA LEU A 80 -8.56 -2.64 -10.61
C LEU A 80 -9.41 -1.42 -11.00
N TRP A 81 -9.03 -0.23 -10.51
CA TRP A 81 -9.70 1.02 -10.83
C TRP A 81 -9.73 1.28 -12.34
N GLN A 82 -8.58 1.13 -13.00
CA GLN A 82 -8.48 1.31 -14.45
C GLN A 82 -9.26 0.23 -15.22
N ALA A 83 -9.15 -1.04 -14.81
CA ALA A 83 -9.84 -2.16 -15.45
C ALA A 83 -11.36 -2.05 -15.35
N THR A 84 -11.87 -1.32 -14.36
CA THR A 84 -13.30 -1.06 -14.15
C THR A 84 -13.74 0.33 -14.61
N ALA A 85 -12.98 0.97 -15.51
CA ALA A 85 -13.28 2.28 -16.08
C ALA A 85 -13.50 3.38 -15.02
N GLY A 86 -12.71 3.34 -13.95
CA GLY A 86 -12.74 4.32 -12.87
C GLY A 86 -13.68 3.96 -11.72
N HIS A 87 -14.43 2.87 -11.84
CA HIS A 87 -15.14 2.27 -10.72
C HIS A 87 -14.13 1.73 -9.68
N TRP A 88 -14.56 1.36 -8.47
CA TRP A 88 -13.65 0.80 -7.46
C TRP A 88 -12.46 1.73 -7.11
N TRP A 89 -12.71 3.04 -7.06
CA TRP A 89 -11.70 4.03 -6.69
C TRP A 89 -11.36 4.04 -5.18
N LEU A 90 -12.27 3.57 -4.34
CA LEU A 90 -12.06 3.51 -2.88
C LEU A 90 -10.87 2.62 -2.49
N PRO A 91 -10.70 1.40 -3.03
CA PRO A 91 -9.49 0.62 -2.81
C PRO A 91 -8.20 1.34 -3.21
N LEU A 92 -8.21 2.15 -4.27
CA LEU A 92 -7.04 2.93 -4.68
C LEU A 92 -6.72 4.00 -3.63
N ALA A 93 -7.72 4.77 -3.21
CA ALA A 93 -7.56 5.74 -2.13
C ALA A 93 -7.04 5.07 -0.83
N GLY A 94 -7.59 3.91 -0.48
CA GLY A 94 -7.15 3.13 0.68
C GLY A 94 -5.73 2.61 0.57
N GLY A 95 -5.34 2.08 -0.60
CA GLY A 95 -3.97 1.64 -0.85
C GLY A 95 -2.96 2.77 -0.73
N LEU A 96 -3.26 3.96 -1.26
CA LEU A 96 -2.40 5.15 -1.12
C LEU A 96 -2.29 5.62 0.33
N LEU A 97 -3.39 5.59 1.09
CA LEU A 97 -3.38 5.91 2.52
C LEU A 97 -2.56 4.90 3.34
N PHE A 98 -2.57 3.61 2.98
CA PHE A 98 -1.68 2.61 3.59
C PHE A 98 -0.22 2.90 3.31
N VAL A 99 0.13 3.21 2.06
CA VAL A 99 1.50 3.61 1.70
C VAL A 99 1.93 4.83 2.52
N LEU A 100 1.03 5.80 2.72
CA LEU A 100 1.31 7.00 3.52
C LEU A 100 1.48 6.67 5.02
N SER A 101 0.61 5.83 5.58
CA SER A 101 0.72 5.32 6.95
C SER A 101 2.10 4.68 7.19
N ASP A 102 2.48 3.76 6.31
CA ASP A 102 3.74 3.02 6.43
C ASP A 102 4.96 3.88 6.12
N PHE A 103 4.80 4.87 5.25
CA PHE A 103 5.82 5.90 5.05
C PHE A 103 6.11 6.66 6.34
N PHE A 104 5.08 7.01 7.13
CA PHE A 104 5.28 7.66 8.42
C PHE A 104 6.03 6.77 9.42
N ILE A 105 5.71 5.47 9.49
CA ILE A 105 6.46 4.50 10.29
C ILE A 105 7.93 4.44 9.82
N GLY A 106 8.15 4.33 8.52
CA GLY A 106 9.48 4.33 7.92
C GLY A 106 10.25 5.62 8.22
N TRP A 107 9.56 6.76 8.24
CA TRP A 107 10.15 8.07 8.50
C TRP A 107 10.53 8.28 9.97
N SER A 108 9.60 8.06 10.90
CA SER A 108 9.81 8.32 12.33
C SER A 108 10.56 7.19 13.02
N ASP A 109 10.08 5.96 12.88
CA ASP A 109 10.45 4.85 13.77
C ASP A 109 11.71 4.13 13.26
N ILE A 110 11.91 4.08 11.95
CA ILE A 110 13.08 3.44 11.31
C ILE A 110 14.09 4.48 10.83
N GLY A 111 13.60 5.55 10.19
CA GLY A 111 14.40 6.66 9.68
C GLY A 111 14.93 7.60 10.78
N GLY A 112 14.39 7.50 12.00
CA GLY A 112 14.80 8.31 13.15
C GLY A 112 14.53 9.81 12.99
N ARG A 113 13.65 10.19 12.05
CA ARG A 113 13.38 11.60 11.75
C ARG A 113 12.29 12.14 12.65
N ARG A 114 12.43 13.41 13.04
CA ARG A 114 11.45 14.08 13.89
C ARG A 114 10.12 14.24 13.15
N MET A 115 9.04 13.91 13.84
CA MET A 115 7.66 14.08 13.39
C MET A 115 6.80 14.41 14.61
N ASN A 116 5.86 15.33 14.46
CA ASN A 116 4.92 15.66 15.54
C ASN A 116 3.81 14.61 15.58
N ASN A 117 3.63 13.98 16.74
CA ASN A 117 2.59 12.97 17.00
C ASN A 117 2.55 11.85 15.93
N PRO A 118 3.65 11.14 15.67
CA PRO A 118 3.73 10.15 14.59
C PRO A 118 2.64 9.08 14.69
N HIS A 119 2.39 8.57 15.90
CA HIS A 119 1.35 7.57 16.16
C HIS A 119 -0.04 8.03 15.71
N LEU A 120 -0.42 9.29 15.95
CA LEU A 120 -1.73 9.80 15.55
C LEU A 120 -1.88 9.74 14.02
N TRP A 121 -0.89 10.25 13.29
CA TRP A 121 -0.93 10.27 11.84
C TRP A 121 -0.92 8.89 11.22
N ILE A 122 -0.11 7.97 11.77
CA ILE A 122 -0.10 6.55 11.36
C ILE A 122 -1.49 5.93 11.54
N TRP A 123 -2.09 6.07 12.73
CA TRP A 123 -3.39 5.45 13.01
C TRP A 123 -4.54 6.06 12.21
N VAL A 124 -4.53 7.38 11.99
CA VAL A 124 -5.56 8.06 11.19
C VAL A 124 -5.51 7.60 9.73
N THR A 125 -4.33 7.61 9.11
CA THR A 125 -4.21 7.18 7.71
C THR A 125 -4.48 5.67 7.57
N TYR A 126 -4.01 4.86 8.51
CA TYR A 126 -4.30 3.42 8.57
C TYR A 126 -5.80 3.13 8.70
N GLY A 127 -6.49 3.77 9.64
CA GLY A 127 -7.91 3.55 9.88
C GLY A 127 -8.77 3.94 8.68
N LEU A 128 -8.45 5.09 8.06
CA LEU A 128 -9.11 5.52 6.82
C LEU A 128 -8.80 4.56 5.66
N ALA A 129 -7.56 4.08 5.54
CA ALA A 129 -7.19 3.11 4.53
C ALA A 129 -8.01 1.82 4.63
N GLN A 130 -8.16 1.27 5.84
CA GLN A 130 -8.99 0.11 6.09
C GLN A 130 -10.45 0.36 5.72
N ALA A 131 -11.02 1.48 6.16
CA ALA A 131 -12.40 1.83 5.85
C ALA A 131 -12.63 1.90 4.33
N CYS A 132 -11.73 2.55 3.59
CA CYS A 132 -11.80 2.64 2.14
C CYS A 132 -11.81 1.26 1.46
N ILE A 133 -10.95 0.33 1.89
CA ILE A 133 -10.91 -1.00 1.25
C ILE A 133 -12.09 -1.88 1.69
N VAL A 134 -12.33 -1.99 3.00
CA VAL A 134 -13.31 -2.93 3.57
C VAL A 134 -14.75 -2.57 3.22
N TYR A 135 -15.09 -1.28 3.21
CA TYR A 135 -16.44 -0.84 2.86
C TYR A 135 -16.63 -0.57 1.37
N SER A 136 -15.59 -0.74 0.54
CA SER A 136 -15.70 -0.55 -0.90
C SER A 136 -16.82 -1.36 -1.56
N PRO A 137 -17.09 -2.62 -1.19
CA PRO A 137 -18.17 -3.40 -1.83
C PRO A 137 -19.55 -2.79 -1.56
N LEU A 138 -19.78 -2.17 -0.39
CA LEU A 138 -21.06 -1.52 -0.08
C LEU A 138 -21.38 -0.31 -0.96
N ILE A 139 -20.35 0.27 -1.58
CA ILE A 139 -20.47 1.46 -2.43
C ILE A 139 -20.37 1.08 -3.91
N HIS A 140 -19.68 -0.03 -4.22
CA HIS A 140 -19.34 -0.38 -5.58
C HIS A 140 -20.01 -1.66 -6.13
N ASP A 141 -20.74 -2.41 -5.30
CA ASP A 141 -21.58 -3.53 -5.75
C ASP A 141 -23.09 -3.21 -5.64
N LEU A 142 -23.45 -1.97 -5.29
CA LEU A 142 -24.80 -1.41 -5.47
C LEU A 142 -24.94 -0.78 -6.86
#